data_AF-A0A530GP56-F1
#
_entry.id   AF-A0A530GP56-F1
#
_cell.length_a   1.000
_cell.length_b   1.000
_cell.length_c   1.000
_cell.angle_alpha   90.00
_cell.angle_beta   90.00
_cell.angle_gamma   90.00
#
_symmetry.space_group_name_H-M   'P 1'
#
loop_
_entity.id
_entity.type
_entity.pdbx_description
1 polymer ?
#
loop_
_entity_poly.entity_id
_entity_poly.type
_entity_poly.pdbx_seq_one_letter_code
_entity_poly.pdbx_strand_id
1 'polypeptide(L)'
;YKTAAVDQPSVDLSIPGEHCQAIMEGRHVDVIEMDAASHTGIDDIRDIIDRVRYAPVSARYKVYIIDEVHMLSTQAFNGLLKTLEEPPPHVKFIFATTEIRKVPITVLSRCQRFDLRRIDAGALVGHLSSIAAKEGISVDDEALAMIARAAEGSARDSLSILDQAIAHGSGTVSADAVRAMLGLADRARIIDLFEYVM
;
A
#
# COMPACT_ATOMS: atom_id res chain seq x y z
N TYR A 1 -18.42 9.55 -0.62
CA TYR A 1 -19.09 8.23 -0.68
C TYR A 1 -20.53 8.49 -1.09
N LYS A 2 -21.08 7.69 -2.01
CA LYS A 2 -22.40 7.95 -2.58
C LYS A 2 -23.21 6.66 -2.68
N THR A 3 -24.39 6.68 -2.10
CA THR A 3 -25.44 5.65 -2.19
C THR A 3 -26.79 6.36 -2.35
N ALA A 4 -27.89 5.61 -2.44
CA ALA A 4 -29.23 6.20 -2.45
C ALA A 4 -29.56 7.00 -1.17
N ALA A 5 -28.92 6.67 -0.04
CA ALA A 5 -29.19 7.29 1.27
C ALA A 5 -28.08 8.24 1.75
N VAL A 6 -26.86 8.11 1.23
CA VAL A 6 -25.69 8.86 1.67
C VAL A 6 -25.07 9.58 0.49
N ASP A 7 -24.93 10.90 0.56
CA ASP A 7 -24.16 11.67 -0.40
C ASP A 7 -23.27 12.69 0.34
N GLN A 8 -22.24 12.16 1.03
CA GLN A 8 -21.27 12.94 1.79
C GLN A 8 -19.97 12.13 2.01
N PRO A 9 -18.87 12.76 2.47
CA PRO A 9 -17.73 12.01 3.02
C PRO A 9 -18.17 11.12 4.18
N SER A 10 -17.71 9.88 4.21
CA SER A 10 -18.04 8.89 5.23
C SER A 10 -16.81 8.04 5.55
N VAL A 11 -16.64 7.69 6.82
CA VAL A 11 -15.68 6.67 7.28
C VAL A 11 -16.32 5.28 7.38
N ASP A 12 -17.65 5.21 7.37
CA ASP A 12 -18.40 3.97 7.25
C ASP A 12 -18.62 3.66 5.76
N LEU A 13 -17.96 2.59 5.31
CA LEU A 13 -17.98 2.06 3.95
C LEU A 13 -18.40 0.58 3.96
N SER A 14 -19.28 0.21 4.90
CA SER A 14 -19.76 -1.17 5.09
C SER A 14 -20.44 -1.79 3.87
N ILE A 15 -21.00 -0.97 2.98
CA ILE A 15 -21.52 -1.40 1.67
C ILE A 15 -20.81 -0.66 0.53
N PRO A 16 -20.67 -1.26 -0.66
CA PRO A 16 -20.15 -0.56 -1.82
C PRO A 16 -21.09 0.59 -2.26
N GLY A 17 -20.51 1.77 -2.48
CA GLY A 17 -21.20 2.91 -3.09
C GLY A 17 -21.11 2.91 -4.60
N GLU A 18 -21.78 3.89 -5.24
CA GLU A 18 -21.89 4.05 -6.70
C GLU A 18 -20.52 4.00 -7.40
N HIS A 19 -19.52 4.67 -6.83
CA HIS A 19 -18.19 4.79 -7.43
C HIS A 19 -17.20 3.71 -6.95
N CYS A 20 -17.53 2.95 -5.90
CA CYS A 20 -16.55 2.11 -5.19
C CYS A 20 -15.95 1.02 -6.07
N GLN A 21 -16.78 0.29 -6.83
CA GLN A 21 -16.31 -0.81 -7.68
C GLN A 21 -15.33 -0.31 -8.74
N ALA A 22 -15.67 0.78 -9.43
CA ALA A 22 -14.82 1.33 -10.48
C ALA A 22 -13.49 1.88 -9.94
N ILE A 23 -13.47 2.40 -8.69
CA ILE A 23 -12.24 2.83 -8.02
C ILE A 23 -11.38 1.62 -7.66
N MET A 24 -11.97 0.58 -7.07
CA MET A 24 -11.27 -0.66 -6.71
C MET A 24 -10.65 -1.37 -7.92
N GLU A 25 -11.31 -1.27 -9.07
CA GLU A 25 -10.84 -1.82 -10.34
C GLU A 25 -9.90 -0.87 -11.13
N GLY A 26 -9.54 0.30 -10.56
CA GLY A 26 -8.60 1.24 -11.17
C GLY A 26 -9.09 1.91 -12.47
N ARG A 27 -10.40 1.95 -12.71
CA ARG A 27 -11.00 2.45 -13.97
C ARG A 27 -11.91 3.66 -13.81
N HIS A 28 -11.91 4.29 -12.64
CA HIS A 28 -12.77 5.44 -12.37
C HIS A 28 -12.19 6.72 -13.00
N VAL A 29 -12.96 7.38 -13.87
CA VAL A 29 -12.48 8.55 -14.65
C VAL A 29 -12.05 9.75 -13.80
N ASP A 30 -12.65 9.91 -12.62
CA ASP A 30 -12.31 10.98 -11.67
C ASP A 30 -11.28 10.58 -10.61
N VAL A 31 -10.78 9.34 -10.62
CA VAL A 31 -9.71 8.89 -9.71
C VAL A 31 -8.56 8.38 -10.56
N ILE A 32 -7.53 9.21 -10.66
CA ILE A 32 -6.37 8.95 -11.50
C ILE A 32 -5.22 8.51 -10.61
N GLU A 33 -4.73 7.30 -10.85
CA GLU A 33 -3.54 6.77 -10.22
C GLU A 33 -2.36 6.88 -11.19
N MET A 34 -1.22 7.34 -10.68
CA MET A 34 0.03 7.44 -11.44
C MET A 34 1.18 6.97 -10.56
N ASP A 35 1.98 6.04 -11.08
CA ASP A 35 3.25 5.66 -10.48
C ASP A 35 4.34 6.64 -10.95
N ALA A 36 4.91 7.41 -10.01
CA ALA A 36 5.97 8.36 -10.31
C ALA A 36 7.29 7.68 -10.70
N ALA A 37 7.51 6.40 -10.37
CA ALA A 37 8.69 5.66 -10.82
C ALA A 37 8.64 5.43 -12.34
N SER A 38 7.44 5.24 -12.89
CA SER A 38 7.19 5.09 -14.32
C SER A 38 7.01 6.44 -15.04
N HIS A 39 6.46 7.44 -14.34
CA HIS A 39 6.15 8.77 -14.86
C HIS A 39 6.88 9.88 -14.08
N THR A 40 8.20 9.99 -14.31
CA THR A 40 9.09 10.87 -13.54
C THR A 40 9.15 12.32 -14.07
N GLY A 41 8.65 12.53 -15.30
CA GLY A 41 8.92 13.69 -16.13
C GLY A 41 8.05 14.91 -15.83
N ILE A 42 8.52 16.08 -16.26
CA ILE A 42 7.74 17.33 -16.19
C ILE A 42 6.52 17.29 -17.11
N ASP A 43 6.59 16.58 -18.23
CA ASP A 43 5.49 16.54 -19.20
C ASP A 43 4.28 15.76 -18.66
N ASP A 44 4.49 14.65 -17.95
CA ASP A 44 3.43 13.92 -17.25
C ASP A 44 2.70 14.82 -16.24
N ILE A 45 3.47 15.62 -15.49
CA ILE A 45 2.91 16.58 -14.53
C ILE A 45 2.18 17.73 -15.21
N ARG A 46 2.67 18.24 -16.35
CA ARG A 46 1.98 19.29 -17.10
C ARG A 46 0.61 18.84 -17.56
N ASP A 47 0.52 17.61 -18.07
CA ASP A 47 -0.76 17.01 -18.47
C ASP A 47 -1.73 16.91 -17.28
N ILE A 48 -1.23 16.54 -16.10
CA ILE A 48 -2.03 16.54 -14.87
C ILE A 48 -2.53 17.96 -14.55
N ILE A 49 -1.64 18.96 -14.53
CA ILE A 49 -1.97 20.35 -14.19
C ILE A 49 -3.01 20.94 -15.15
N ASP A 50 -2.92 20.62 -16.44
CA ASP A 50 -3.89 21.07 -17.42
C ASP A 50 -5.26 20.41 -17.20
N ARG A 51 -5.27 19.11 -16.86
CA ARG A 51 -6.49 18.35 -16.57
C ARG A 51 -7.14 18.72 -15.23
N VAL A 52 -6.37 19.23 -14.27
CA VAL A 52 -6.83 19.63 -12.92
C VAL A 52 -7.83 20.78 -12.97
N ARG A 53 -7.77 21.63 -14.01
CA ARG A 53 -8.68 22.78 -14.18
C ARG A 53 -10.13 22.39 -14.44
N TYR A 54 -10.37 21.20 -14.98
CA TYR A 54 -11.70 20.73 -15.33
C TYR A 54 -12.39 20.08 -14.12
N ALA A 55 -13.69 20.31 -14.01
CA ALA A 55 -14.54 19.70 -12.99
C ALA A 55 -14.55 18.16 -13.12
N PRO A 56 -14.87 17.43 -12.03
CA PRO A 56 -15.09 15.99 -12.09
C PRO A 56 -16.29 15.66 -13.00
N VAL A 57 -16.25 14.51 -13.65
CA VAL A 57 -17.28 14.04 -14.57
C VAL A 57 -18.52 13.49 -13.84
N SER A 58 -18.29 12.69 -12.79
CA SER A 58 -19.34 11.93 -12.12
C SER A 58 -19.22 11.93 -10.60
N ALA A 59 -18.00 11.94 -10.06
CA ALA A 59 -17.74 11.97 -8.63
C ALA A 59 -17.75 13.40 -8.06
N ARG A 60 -17.81 13.53 -6.73
CA ARG A 60 -17.74 14.82 -6.04
C ARG A 60 -16.39 15.53 -6.20
N TYR A 61 -15.31 14.75 -6.26
CA TYR A 61 -13.94 15.24 -6.36
C TYR A 61 -13.22 14.50 -7.47
N LYS A 62 -12.25 15.20 -8.07
CA LYS A 62 -11.25 14.63 -8.94
C LYS A 62 -9.99 14.38 -8.13
N VAL A 63 -9.62 13.11 -7.99
CA VAL A 63 -8.54 12.66 -7.11
C VAL A 63 -7.36 12.20 -7.95
N TYR A 64 -6.18 12.71 -7.62
CA TYR A 64 -4.91 12.27 -8.17
C TYR A 64 -4.11 11.55 -7.09
N ILE A 65 -3.85 10.27 -7.28
CA ILE A 65 -3.01 9.45 -6.41
C ILE A 65 -1.67 9.30 -7.12
N ILE A 66 -0.62 9.84 -6.54
CA ILE A 66 0.73 9.72 -7.08
C ILE A 66 1.53 8.87 -6.11
N ASP A 67 1.79 7.63 -6.53
CA ASP A 67 2.60 6.69 -5.77
C ASP A 67 4.09 6.91 -6.05
N GLU A 68 4.91 6.55 -5.08
CA GLU A 68 6.36 6.77 -5.06
C GLU A 68 6.78 8.17 -5.50
N VAL A 69 6.09 9.20 -5.00
CA VAL A 69 6.28 10.60 -5.43
C VAL A 69 7.73 11.08 -5.31
N HIS A 70 8.53 10.47 -4.44
CA HIS A 70 9.95 10.77 -4.30
C HIS A 70 10.79 10.46 -5.55
N MET A 71 10.24 9.72 -6.51
CA MET A 71 10.84 9.43 -7.81
C MET A 71 10.62 10.56 -8.83
N LEU A 72 9.73 11.52 -8.55
CA LEU A 72 9.54 12.68 -9.42
C LEU A 72 10.81 13.53 -9.53
N SER A 73 11.06 14.03 -10.73
CA SER A 73 12.14 15.01 -10.95
C SER A 73 11.87 16.33 -10.21
N THR A 74 12.94 17.06 -9.87
CA THR A 74 12.81 18.40 -9.24
C THR A 74 11.96 19.36 -10.08
N GLN A 75 12.04 19.26 -11.40
CA GLN A 75 11.22 20.07 -12.31
C GLN A 75 9.74 19.71 -12.18
N ALA A 76 9.41 18.42 -12.17
CA ALA A 76 8.05 17.92 -11.96
C ALA A 76 7.47 18.43 -10.63
N PHE A 77 8.22 18.36 -9.53
CA PHE A 77 7.79 18.94 -8.25
C PHE A 77 7.51 20.43 -8.33
N ASN A 78 8.40 21.20 -8.97
CA ASN A 78 8.22 22.64 -9.13
C ASN A 78 6.98 22.99 -9.96
N GLY A 79 6.65 22.17 -10.96
CA GLY A 79 5.42 22.31 -11.75
C GLY A 79 4.16 22.20 -10.88
N LEU A 80 4.15 21.30 -9.90
CA LEU A 80 3.00 21.09 -9.01
C LEU A 80 2.79 22.20 -7.98
N LEU A 81 3.82 22.99 -7.64
CA LEU A 81 3.78 23.91 -6.50
C LEU A 81 2.62 24.91 -6.57
N LYS A 82 2.41 25.54 -7.73
CA LYS A 82 1.32 26.52 -7.90
C LYS A 82 -0.04 25.88 -7.65
N THR A 83 -0.22 24.66 -8.15
CA THR A 83 -1.47 23.89 -7.98
C THR A 83 -1.66 23.44 -6.54
N LEU A 84 -0.59 23.14 -5.81
CA LEU A 84 -0.66 22.78 -4.39
C LEU A 84 -0.90 23.98 -3.47
N GLU A 85 -0.47 25.18 -3.88
CA GLU A 85 -0.74 26.44 -3.16
C GLU A 85 -2.19 26.86 -3.28
N GLU A 86 -2.74 26.79 -4.48
CA GLU A 86 -4.10 27.22 -4.80
C GLU A 86 -4.85 26.10 -5.54
N PRO A 87 -5.12 24.95 -4.88
CA PRO A 87 -5.78 23.84 -5.53
C PRO A 87 -7.23 24.20 -5.86
N PRO A 88 -7.74 23.83 -7.06
CA PRO A 88 -9.16 23.95 -7.34
C PRO A 88 -9.98 23.19 -6.28
N PRO A 89 -11.15 23.71 -5.86
CA PRO A 89 -11.88 23.17 -4.72
C PRO A 89 -12.33 21.71 -4.92
N HIS A 90 -12.56 21.32 -6.19
CA HIS A 90 -12.96 19.98 -6.60
C HIS A 90 -11.79 18.99 -6.77
N VAL A 91 -10.54 19.42 -6.60
CA VAL A 91 -9.36 18.56 -6.77
C VAL A 91 -8.79 18.15 -5.42
N LYS A 92 -8.31 16.90 -5.36
CA LYS A 92 -7.55 16.34 -4.23
C LYS A 92 -6.31 15.61 -4.75
N PHE A 93 -5.18 15.87 -4.12
CA PHE A 93 -3.94 15.12 -4.35
C PHE A 93 -3.68 14.20 -3.16
N ILE A 94 -3.28 12.97 -3.45
CA ILE A 94 -2.79 11.99 -2.48
C ILE A 94 -1.39 11.60 -2.96
N PHE A 95 -0.40 11.84 -2.11
CA PHE A 95 0.99 11.49 -2.37
C PHE A 95 1.40 10.34 -1.46
N ALA A 96 1.95 9.27 -2.04
CA ALA A 96 2.56 8.18 -1.30
C ALA A 96 4.06 8.14 -1.57
N THR A 97 4.83 7.80 -0.54
CA THR A 97 6.29 7.69 -0.64
C THR A 97 6.85 6.80 0.46
N THR A 98 7.84 5.98 0.10
CA THR A 98 8.69 5.26 1.04
C THR A 98 9.89 6.09 1.54
N GLU A 99 10.24 7.18 0.86
CA GLU A 99 11.43 8.01 1.14
C GLU A 99 11.08 9.50 1.34
N ILE A 100 10.51 9.83 2.50
CA ILE A 100 10.05 11.20 2.82
C ILE A 100 11.15 12.28 2.69
N ARG A 101 12.42 11.92 2.92
CA ARG A 101 13.56 12.86 2.88
C ARG A 101 13.89 13.34 1.46
N LYS A 102 13.47 12.59 0.44
CA LYS A 102 13.64 12.95 -0.97
C LYS A 102 12.53 13.89 -1.46
N VAL A 103 11.45 14.03 -0.72
CA VAL A 103 10.36 14.95 -1.06
C VAL A 103 10.71 16.38 -0.63
N PRO A 104 10.61 17.38 -1.52
CA PRO A 104 10.93 18.77 -1.18
C PRO A 104 10.07 19.31 -0.03
N ILE A 105 10.70 20.07 0.88
CA ILE A 105 10.00 20.68 2.02
C ILE A 105 8.85 21.62 1.59
N THR A 106 8.96 22.22 0.41
CA THR A 106 7.92 23.06 -0.20
C THR A 106 6.63 22.29 -0.48
N VAL A 107 6.72 21.01 -0.82
CA VAL A 107 5.55 20.12 -1.00
C VAL A 107 5.02 19.70 0.36
N LEU A 108 5.92 19.28 1.27
CA LEU A 108 5.55 18.83 2.61
C LEU A 108 4.80 19.91 3.41
N SER A 109 5.19 21.18 3.28
CA SER A 109 4.53 22.27 3.99
C SER A 109 3.11 22.60 3.48
N ARG A 110 2.72 22.03 2.33
CA ARG A 110 1.41 22.23 1.69
C ARG A 110 0.53 20.96 1.76
N CYS A 111 1.03 19.89 2.37
CA CYS A 111 0.34 18.61 2.49
C CYS A 111 0.05 18.26 3.94
N GLN A 112 -1.12 17.66 4.19
CA GLN A 112 -1.35 16.97 5.45
C GLN A 112 -0.57 15.66 5.44
N ARG A 113 0.37 15.51 6.37
CA ARG A 113 1.18 14.31 6.51
C ARG A 113 0.49 13.28 7.39
N PHE A 114 0.51 12.02 6.92
CA PHE A 114 0.10 10.84 7.67
C PHE A 114 1.24 9.82 7.61
N ASP A 115 1.79 9.46 8.78
CA ASP A 115 2.84 8.45 8.87
C ASP A 115 2.19 7.08 9.15
N LEU A 116 2.25 6.18 8.17
CA LEU A 116 1.82 4.80 8.32
C LEU A 116 2.94 3.98 8.96
N ARG A 117 2.69 3.45 10.16
CA ARG A 117 3.67 2.63 10.89
C ARG A 117 3.58 1.17 10.44
N ARG A 118 4.71 0.45 10.58
CA ARG A 118 4.75 -1.00 10.44
C ARG A 118 3.75 -1.66 11.40
N ILE A 119 3.10 -2.72 10.93
CA ILE A 119 2.12 -3.47 11.72
C ILE A 119 2.88 -4.33 12.74
N ASP A 120 2.35 -4.41 13.97
CA ASP A 120 2.89 -5.27 15.01
C ASP A 120 2.86 -6.75 14.58
N ALA A 121 3.88 -7.52 14.96
CA ALA A 121 4.00 -8.92 14.56
C ALA A 121 2.83 -9.78 15.08
N GLY A 122 2.36 -9.54 16.31
CA GLY A 122 1.20 -10.24 16.86
C GLY A 122 -0.10 -9.89 16.12
N ALA A 123 -0.25 -8.63 15.71
CA ALA A 123 -1.37 -8.20 14.88
C ALA A 123 -1.34 -8.84 13.48
N LEU A 124 -0.16 -8.98 12.87
CA LEU A 124 -0.01 -9.71 11.61
C LEU A 124 -0.37 -11.19 11.76
N VAL A 125 0.13 -11.86 12.82
CA VAL A 125 -0.22 -13.27 13.09
C VAL A 125 -1.74 -13.44 13.22
N GLY A 126 -2.39 -12.59 14.01
CA GLY A 126 -3.84 -12.62 14.17
C GLY A 126 -4.60 -12.36 12.86
N HIS A 127 -4.09 -11.45 12.02
CA HIS A 127 -4.66 -11.16 10.71
C HIS A 127 -4.55 -12.36 9.76
N LEU A 128 -3.36 -12.95 9.64
CA LEU A 128 -3.10 -14.12 8.80
C LEU A 128 -3.89 -15.34 9.27
N SER A 129 -3.95 -15.59 10.58
CA SER A 129 -4.76 -16.67 11.18
C SER A 129 -6.24 -16.51 10.81
N SER A 130 -6.78 -15.29 10.90
CA SER A 130 -8.17 -15.01 10.52
C SER A 130 -8.45 -15.28 9.05
N ILE A 131 -7.50 -14.96 8.16
CA ILE A 131 -7.63 -15.20 6.72
C ILE A 131 -7.55 -16.69 6.43
N ALA A 132 -6.54 -17.39 6.96
CA ALA A 132 -6.39 -18.84 6.79
C ALA A 132 -7.64 -19.60 7.25
N ALA A 133 -8.23 -19.22 8.39
CA ALA A 133 -9.46 -19.81 8.88
C ALA A 133 -10.66 -19.59 7.94
N LYS A 134 -10.78 -18.41 7.32
CA LYS A 134 -11.86 -18.10 6.36
C LYS A 134 -11.69 -18.86 5.05
N GLU A 135 -10.45 -19.07 4.62
CA GLU A 135 -10.11 -19.84 3.42
C GLU A 135 -10.11 -21.36 3.68
N GLY A 136 -10.33 -21.81 4.93
CA GLY A 136 -10.36 -23.23 5.29
C GLY A 136 -8.98 -23.91 5.26
N ILE A 137 -7.92 -23.15 5.47
CA ILE A 137 -6.53 -23.60 5.40
C ILE A 137 -5.98 -23.83 6.80
N SER A 138 -5.39 -25.01 7.04
CA SER A 138 -4.71 -25.31 8.30
C SER A 138 -3.28 -24.78 8.26
N VAL A 139 -2.92 -23.95 9.23
CA VAL A 139 -1.59 -23.33 9.34
C VAL A 139 -1.08 -23.46 10.77
N ASP A 140 0.17 -23.87 10.95
CA ASP A 140 0.81 -23.92 12.27
C ASP A 140 1.05 -22.51 12.83
N ASP A 141 0.86 -22.32 14.14
CA ASP A 141 1.13 -21.03 14.79
C ASP A 141 2.59 -20.57 14.63
N GLU A 142 3.55 -21.52 14.67
CA GLU A 142 4.96 -21.21 14.43
C GLU A 142 5.21 -20.76 12.98
N ALA A 143 4.49 -21.33 12.01
CA ALA A 143 4.56 -20.92 10.61
C ALA A 143 4.07 -19.47 10.45
N LEU A 144 2.93 -19.12 11.05
CA LEU A 144 2.40 -17.75 11.04
C LEU A 144 3.40 -16.77 11.67
N ALA A 145 4.03 -17.13 12.78
CA ALA A 145 5.03 -16.29 13.43
C ALA A 145 6.28 -16.09 12.57
N MET A 146 6.71 -17.11 11.81
CA MET A 146 7.82 -16.99 10.85
C MET A 146 7.46 -16.06 9.69
N ILE A 147 6.26 -16.20 9.13
CA ILE A 147 5.77 -15.34 8.04
C ILE A 147 5.68 -13.89 8.49
N ALA A 148 5.05 -13.63 9.64
CA ALA A 148 4.89 -12.28 10.18
C ALA A 148 6.26 -11.60 10.44
N ARG A 149 7.25 -12.37 10.90
CA ARG A 149 8.62 -11.87 11.07
C ARG A 149 9.29 -11.56 9.74
N ALA A 150 9.17 -12.45 8.76
CA ALA A 150 9.78 -12.28 7.43
C ALA A 150 9.19 -11.10 6.65
N ALA A 151 7.91 -10.80 6.86
CA ALA A 151 7.23 -9.66 6.23
C ALA A 151 7.55 -8.31 6.86
N GLU A 152 8.29 -8.29 7.97
CA GLU A 152 8.73 -7.09 8.69
C GLU A 152 7.67 -5.99 8.90
N GLY A 153 6.41 -6.37 9.18
CA GLY A 153 5.32 -5.43 9.41
C GLY A 153 4.51 -5.02 8.18
N SER A 154 4.80 -5.60 6.99
CA SER A 154 4.04 -5.44 5.75
C SER A 154 2.92 -6.48 5.64
N ALA A 155 1.66 -6.03 5.65
CA ALA A 155 0.53 -6.93 5.42
C ALA A 155 0.58 -7.58 4.02
N ARG A 156 0.93 -6.80 2.99
CA ARG A 156 1.01 -7.28 1.60
C ARG A 156 2.04 -8.40 1.44
N ASP A 157 3.23 -8.21 2.00
CA ASP A 157 4.29 -9.23 1.89
C ASP A 157 3.95 -10.45 2.73
N SER A 158 3.34 -10.26 3.90
CA SER A 158 2.89 -11.37 4.75
C SER A 158 1.87 -12.27 4.05
N LEU A 159 0.93 -11.68 3.32
CA LEU A 159 -0.06 -12.43 2.52
C LEU A 159 0.62 -13.13 1.34
N SER A 160 1.53 -12.44 0.65
CA SER A 160 2.27 -13.01 -0.48
C SER A 160 3.09 -14.23 -0.07
N ILE A 161 3.74 -14.18 1.10
CA ILE A 161 4.49 -15.30 1.67
C ILE A 161 3.54 -16.43 2.09
N LEU A 162 2.40 -16.10 2.72
CA LEU A 162 1.40 -17.10 3.10
C LEU A 162 0.85 -17.84 1.88
N ASP A 163 0.49 -17.12 0.81
CA ASP A 163 0.01 -17.70 -0.44
C ASP A 163 1.05 -18.65 -1.06
N GLN A 164 2.33 -18.26 -1.05
CA GLN A 164 3.41 -19.13 -1.51
C GLN A 164 3.51 -20.40 -0.64
N ALA A 165 3.40 -20.27 0.68
CA ALA A 165 3.45 -21.40 1.59
C ALA A 165 2.27 -22.37 1.36
N ILE A 166 1.07 -21.84 1.11
CA ILE A 166 -0.12 -22.63 0.76
C ILE A 166 0.10 -23.41 -0.52
N ALA A 167 0.64 -22.75 -1.55
CA ALA A 167 0.91 -23.36 -2.85
C ALA A 167 1.90 -24.54 -2.76
N HIS A 168 2.89 -24.48 -1.85
CA HIS A 168 3.84 -25.57 -1.61
C HIS A 168 3.30 -26.66 -0.68
N GLY A 169 2.42 -26.30 0.26
CA GLY A 169 1.96 -27.16 1.36
C GLY A 169 0.78 -28.08 1.06
N SER A 170 0.26 -28.11 -0.17
CA SER A 170 -0.90 -28.94 -0.57
C SER A 170 -2.12 -28.82 0.37
N GLY A 171 -2.39 -27.60 0.88
CA GLY A 171 -3.53 -27.30 1.75
C GLY A 171 -3.23 -27.25 3.26
N THR A 172 -2.02 -27.63 3.68
CA THR A 172 -1.54 -27.47 5.07
C THR A 172 -0.20 -26.75 5.10
N VAL A 173 -0.09 -25.70 5.90
CA VAL A 173 1.13 -24.89 6.01
C VAL A 173 1.84 -25.20 7.33
N SER A 174 2.89 -26.01 7.27
CA SER A 174 3.68 -26.36 8.45
C SER A 174 4.84 -25.42 8.70
N ALA A 175 5.32 -25.39 9.94
CA ALA A 175 6.52 -24.62 10.33
C ALA A 175 7.74 -25.00 9.48
N ASP A 176 7.97 -26.29 9.25
CA ASP A 176 9.13 -26.78 8.48
C ASP A 176 9.06 -26.39 7.01
N ALA A 177 7.86 -26.43 6.40
CA ALA A 177 7.67 -26.00 5.01
C ALA A 177 7.98 -24.51 4.84
N VAL A 178 7.49 -23.66 5.75
CA VAL A 178 7.78 -22.21 5.74
C VAL A 178 9.26 -21.95 6.00
N ARG A 179 9.89 -22.66 6.94
CA ARG A 179 11.33 -22.53 7.23
C ARG A 179 12.18 -22.85 6.00
N ALA A 180 11.86 -23.96 5.32
CA ALA A 180 12.54 -24.36 4.11
C ALA A 180 12.33 -23.36 2.96
N MET A 181 11.09 -22.89 2.77
CA MET A 181 10.72 -21.89 1.76
C MET A 181 11.47 -20.57 1.96
N LEU A 182 11.56 -20.09 3.19
CA LEU A 182 12.26 -18.86 3.55
C LEU A 182 13.80 -19.03 3.64
N GLY A 183 14.31 -20.25 3.46
CA GLY A 183 15.75 -20.54 3.59
C GLY A 183 16.31 -20.26 4.98
N LEU A 184 15.47 -20.32 6.02
CA LEU A 184 15.89 -20.04 7.39
C LEU A 184 16.73 -21.20 7.93
N ALA A 185 17.94 -20.89 8.40
CA ALA A 185 18.76 -21.88 9.07
C ALA A 185 18.07 -22.38 10.33
N ASP A 186 18.20 -23.68 10.59
CA ASP A 186 17.77 -24.27 11.86
C ASP A 186 18.52 -23.59 13.01
N ARG A 187 17.80 -23.24 14.08
CA ARG A 187 18.41 -22.67 15.30
C ARG A 187 19.48 -23.59 15.85
N ALA A 188 19.32 -24.90 15.75
CA ALA A 188 20.34 -25.87 16.14
C ALA A 188 21.65 -25.63 15.38
N ARG A 189 21.59 -25.48 14.05
CA ARG A 189 22.77 -25.23 13.21
C ARG A 189 23.45 -23.88 13.49
N ILE A 190 22.69 -22.86 13.86
CA ILE A 190 23.26 -21.56 14.26
C ILE A 190 24.01 -21.71 15.59
N ILE A 191 23.47 -22.46 16.54
CA ILE A 191 24.11 -22.75 17.82
C ILE A 191 25.37 -23.58 17.59
N ASP A 192 25.30 -24.66 16.80
CA ASP A 192 26.46 -25.49 16.45
C ASP A 192 27.57 -24.65 15.80
N LEU A 193 27.22 -23.78 14.85
CA LEU A 193 28.18 -22.86 14.23
C LEU A 193 28.82 -21.92 15.27
N PHE A 194 28.03 -21.42 16.21
CA PHE A 194 28.53 -20.54 17.26
C PHE A 194 29.50 -21.28 18.19
N GLU A 195 29.22 -22.54 18.51
CA GLU A 195 30.12 -23.43 19.26
C GLU A 195 31.40 -23.78 18.50
N TYR A 196 31.36 -23.84 17.16
CA TYR A 196 32.55 -24.10 16.33
C TYR A 196 33.45 -22.88 16.11
N VAL A 197 32.92 -21.66 16.26
CA VAL A 197 33.63 -20.40 15.97
C VAL A 197 34.13 -19.71 17.25
N MET A 198 33.58 -20.05 18.42
CA MET A 198 34.13 -19.65 19.74
C MET A 198 35.13 -20.67 20.28
#